data_AF-A0A2V8QJU5-F1
#
_entry.id   AF-A0A2V8QJU5-F1
#
_cell.length_a   1.000
_cell.length_b   1.000
_cell.length_c   1.000
_cell.angle_alpha   90.00
_cell.angle_beta   90.00
_cell.angle_gamma   90.00
#
_symmetry.space_group_name_H-M   'P 1'
#
loop_
_entity.id
_entity.type
_entity.pdbx_description
1 polymer ?
#
loop_
_entity_poly.entity_id
_entity_poly.type
_entity_poly.pdbx_seq_one_letter_code
_entity_poly.pdbx_strand_id
1 'polypeptide(L)'
;MASPASIGGHPIHPMIIPFPIGLWVFSLVADVIYLWRGNPVWRDWIAFYTLLAGIIGAALAAVFGIIDWLSIKDREVKKVADWHARLNVIALLIFAASFYLRTMGGARMVSGNYTIPLLLSVLGVILISISGYLGGELVFRHGVAVNPQYDTGREARDKARAG
;
A
#
# COMPACT_ATOMS: atom_id res chain seq x y z
N MET A 1 -8.67 -7.59 15.93
CA MET A 1 -8.79 -9.05 15.63
C MET A 1 -7.47 -9.52 15.03
N ALA A 2 -7.00 -10.71 15.41
CA ALA A 2 -5.77 -11.28 14.86
C ALA A 2 -5.91 -11.53 13.34
N SER A 3 -4.85 -11.25 12.58
CA SER A 3 -4.78 -11.52 11.15
C SER A 3 -4.69 -13.03 10.89
N PRO A 4 -5.59 -13.62 10.08
CA PRO A 4 -5.47 -15.01 9.65
C PRO A 4 -4.22 -15.25 8.78
N ALA A 5 -3.79 -14.23 8.04
CA ALA A 5 -2.56 -14.25 7.25
C ALA A 5 -1.35 -13.82 8.09
N SER A 6 -0.99 -14.62 9.09
CA SER A 6 0.13 -14.33 9.99
C SER A 6 1.15 -15.48 10.09
N ILE A 7 2.41 -15.13 10.32
CA ILE A 7 3.51 -16.06 10.63
C ILE A 7 4.04 -15.70 12.00
N GLY A 8 4.03 -16.66 12.94
CA GLY A 8 4.46 -16.42 14.32
C GLY A 8 3.66 -15.33 15.04
N GLY A 9 2.40 -15.10 14.65
CA GLY A 9 1.56 -14.02 15.20
C GLY A 9 1.81 -12.64 14.59
N HIS A 10 2.74 -12.52 13.64
CA HIS A 10 2.98 -11.28 12.89
C HIS A 10 2.16 -11.24 11.60
N PRO A 11 1.33 -10.22 11.39
CA PRO A 11 0.49 -10.11 10.20
C PRO A 11 1.36 -9.84 8.96
N ILE A 12 1.21 -10.66 7.93
CA ILE A 12 2.06 -10.60 6.73
C ILE A 12 1.77 -9.32 5.93
N HIS A 13 0.49 -8.91 5.84
CA HIS A 13 0.11 -7.74 5.05
C HIS A 13 0.84 -6.45 5.51
N PRO A 14 0.81 -6.05 6.80
CA PRO A 14 1.60 -4.92 7.30
C PRO A 14 3.12 -5.06 7.16
N MET A 15 3.66 -6.28 7.07
CA MET A 15 5.09 -6.50 6.82
C MET A 15 5.48 -6.19 5.37
N ILE A 16 4.57 -6.43 4.42
CA ILE A 16 4.84 -6.24 2.99
C ILE A 16 4.55 -4.80 2.54
N ILE A 17 3.52 -4.14 3.07
CA ILE A 17 3.10 -2.79 2.58
C ILE A 17 4.18 -1.69 2.61
N PRO A 18 5.24 -1.69 3.45
CA PRO A 18 6.27 -0.66 3.40
C PRO A 18 7.06 -0.68 2.09
N PHE A 19 7.24 -1.86 1.48
CA PHE A 19 7.98 -2.02 0.23
C PHE A 19 7.32 -1.30 -0.95
N PRO A 20 6.05 -1.59 -1.34
CA PRO A 20 5.42 -0.90 -2.46
C PRO A 20 5.30 0.60 -2.23
N ILE A 21 4.97 1.05 -1.00
CA ILE A 21 4.86 2.48 -0.69
C ILE A 21 6.21 3.17 -0.87
N GLY A 22 7.27 2.63 -0.26
CA GLY A 22 8.62 3.20 -0.38
C GLY A 22 9.12 3.22 -1.82
N LEU A 23 8.91 2.14 -2.56
CA LEU A 23 9.33 2.01 -3.96
C LEU A 23 8.59 2.98 -4.89
N TRP A 24 7.28 3.15 -4.73
CA TRP A 24 6.51 4.09 -5.54
C TRP A 24 6.82 5.56 -5.22
N VAL A 25 6.99 5.90 -3.94
CA VAL A 25 7.45 7.24 -3.55
C VAL A 25 8.85 7.51 -4.09
N PHE A 26 9.76 6.54 -3.98
CA PHE A 26 11.12 6.68 -4.50
C PHE A 26 11.17 6.75 -6.02
N SER A 27 10.29 6.02 -6.73
CA SER A 27 10.11 6.15 -8.17
C SER A 27 9.78 7.59 -8.58
N LEU A 28 8.85 8.23 -7.86
CA LEU A 28 8.50 9.63 -8.09
C LEU A 28 9.67 10.58 -7.76
N VAL A 29 10.44 10.30 -6.69
CA VAL A 29 11.65 11.07 -6.38
C VAL A 29 12.68 10.95 -7.50
N ALA A 30 12.87 9.75 -8.06
CA ALA A 30 13.77 9.53 -9.19
C ALA A 30 13.30 10.31 -10.43
N ASP A 31 12.00 10.42 -10.67
CA ASP A 31 11.45 11.28 -11.74
C ASP A 31 11.81 12.76 -11.52
N VAL A 32 11.67 13.26 -10.28
CA VAL A 32 12.03 14.64 -9.94
C VAL A 32 13.53 14.88 -10.13
N ILE A 33 14.38 13.93 -9.72
CA ILE A 33 15.83 14.03 -9.93
C ILE A 33 16.15 14.03 -11.43
N TYR A 34 15.46 13.23 -12.24
CA TYR A 34 15.59 13.29 -13.70
C TYR A 34 15.25 14.67 -14.25
N LEU A 35 14.13 15.27 -13.84
CA LEU A 35 13.73 16.61 -14.28
C LEU A 35 14.74 17.68 -13.88
N TRP A 36 15.41 17.52 -12.73
CA TRP A 36 16.40 18.47 -12.24
C TRP A 36 17.79 18.30 -12.87
N ARG A 37 18.22 17.04 -13.08
CA ARG A 37 19.60 16.71 -13.50
C ARG A 37 19.73 16.35 -14.97
N GLY A 38 18.63 15.98 -15.64
CA GLY A 38 18.60 15.54 -17.03
C GLY A 38 19.25 14.17 -17.30
N ASN A 39 19.82 13.49 -16.29
CA ASN A 39 20.47 12.20 -16.49
C ASN A 39 19.42 11.08 -16.67
N PRO A 40 19.36 10.42 -17.84
CA PRO A 40 18.32 9.45 -18.18
C PRO A 40 18.33 8.20 -17.29
N VAL A 41 19.43 7.89 -16.59
CA VAL A 41 19.49 6.74 -15.66
C VAL A 41 18.39 6.82 -14.59
N TRP A 42 18.10 8.01 -14.08
CA TRP A 42 17.05 8.20 -13.08
C TRP A 42 15.67 7.85 -13.60
N ARG A 43 15.38 8.15 -14.87
CA ARG A 43 14.10 7.88 -15.51
C ARG A 43 13.98 6.44 -16.00
N ASP A 44 14.96 6.02 -16.79
CA ASP A 44 14.90 4.80 -17.60
C ASP A 44 15.20 3.54 -16.78
N TRP A 45 15.96 3.68 -15.70
CA TRP A 45 16.32 2.57 -14.82
C TRP A 45 15.70 2.72 -13.44
N ILE A 46 16.07 3.78 -12.72
CA ILE A 46 15.70 3.88 -11.30
C ILE A 46 14.20 4.01 -11.13
N ALA A 47 13.57 5.02 -11.73
CA ALA A 47 12.13 5.23 -11.63
C ALA A 47 11.35 4.06 -12.23
N PHE A 48 11.77 3.53 -13.38
CA PHE A 48 11.12 2.41 -14.06
C PHE A 48 11.09 1.13 -13.23
N TYR A 49 12.24 0.66 -12.74
CA TYR A 49 12.33 -0.61 -12.02
C TYR A 49 11.78 -0.52 -10.59
N THR A 50 11.89 0.64 -9.93
CA THR A 50 11.26 0.84 -8.62
C THR A 50 9.74 0.88 -8.74
N LEU A 51 9.19 1.48 -9.80
CA LEU A 51 7.76 1.44 -10.09
C LEU A 51 7.27 0.00 -10.29
N LEU A 52 7.99 -0.79 -11.09
CA LEU A 52 7.70 -2.20 -11.34
C LEU A 52 7.77 -3.04 -10.06
N ALA A 53 8.86 -2.89 -9.29
CA ALA A 53 9.03 -3.60 -8.03
C ALA A 53 7.92 -3.24 -7.03
N GLY A 54 7.48 -1.98 -7.01
CA GLY A 54 6.34 -1.55 -6.21
C GLY A 54 5.03 -2.21 -6.65
N ILE A 55 4.77 -2.35 -7.95
CA ILE A 55 3.60 -3.07 -8.47
C ILE A 55 3.60 -4.54 -8.02
N ILE A 56 4.75 -5.21 -8.13
CA ILE A 56 4.91 -6.60 -7.68
C ILE A 56 4.68 -6.72 -6.16
N GLY A 57 5.29 -5.84 -5.38
CA GLY A 57 5.12 -5.81 -3.92
C GLY A 57 3.67 -5.54 -3.50
N ALA A 58 2.98 -4.63 -4.20
CA ALA A 58 1.57 -4.32 -3.95
C ALA A 58 0.65 -5.49 -4.31
N ALA A 59 0.91 -6.20 -5.41
CA ALA A 59 0.16 -7.40 -5.78
C ALA A 59 0.31 -8.50 -4.71
N LEU A 60 1.54 -8.72 -4.22
CA LEU A 60 1.79 -9.66 -3.12
C LEU A 60 1.08 -9.23 -1.83
N ALA A 61 1.16 -7.95 -1.46
CA ALA A 61 0.46 -7.42 -0.29
C ALA A 61 -1.06 -7.57 -0.40
N ALA A 62 -1.62 -7.40 -1.60
CA ALA A 62 -3.06 -7.50 -1.85
C ALA A 62 -3.59 -8.92 -1.57
N VAL A 63 -2.83 -9.97 -1.89
CA VAL A 63 -3.22 -11.36 -1.60
C VAL A 63 -3.49 -11.55 -0.09
N PHE A 64 -2.55 -11.15 0.75
CA PHE A 64 -2.70 -11.25 2.20
C PHE A 64 -3.74 -10.27 2.75
N GLY A 65 -3.82 -9.07 2.17
CA GLY A 65 -4.80 -8.05 2.55
C GLY A 65 -6.25 -8.49 2.28
N ILE A 66 -6.51 -9.25 1.21
CA ILE A 66 -7.83 -9.82 0.94
C ILE A 66 -8.22 -10.85 2.01
N ILE A 67 -7.29 -11.70 2.43
CA ILE A 67 -7.52 -12.69 3.49
C ILE A 67 -7.90 -11.99 4.80
N ASP A 68 -7.16 -10.94 5.16
CA ASP A 68 -7.45 -10.13 6.36
C ASP A 68 -8.79 -9.40 6.24
N TRP A 69 -9.08 -8.81 5.07
CA TRP A 69 -10.32 -8.08 4.79
C TRP A 69 -11.57 -8.97 4.88
N LEU A 70 -11.50 -10.22 4.41
CA LEU A 70 -12.58 -11.20 4.52
C LEU A 70 -12.87 -11.61 5.96
N SER A 71 -11.91 -11.45 6.87
CA SER A 71 -12.07 -11.82 8.28
C SER A 71 -12.80 -10.76 9.13
N ILE A 72 -12.97 -9.54 8.60
CA ILE A 72 -13.59 -8.42 9.32
C ILE A 72 -15.10 -8.63 9.46
N LYS A 73 -15.59 -8.70 10.70
CA LYS A 73 -17.01 -8.90 11.02
C LYS A 73 -17.73 -7.61 11.43
N ASP A 74 -17.01 -6.64 11.99
CA ASP A 74 -17.57 -5.35 12.40
C ASP A 74 -17.89 -4.49 11.17
N ARG A 75 -19.14 -4.05 11.05
CA ARG A 75 -19.64 -3.31 9.88
C ARG A 75 -19.03 -1.92 9.74
N GLU A 76 -18.74 -1.23 10.84
CA GLU A 76 -18.13 0.10 10.79
C GLU A 76 -16.66 0.01 10.40
N VAL A 77 -15.94 -0.96 10.97
CA VAL A 77 -14.55 -1.27 10.55
C VAL A 77 -14.50 -1.71 9.08
N LYS A 78 -15.49 -2.49 8.65
CA LYS A 78 -15.58 -2.99 7.26
C LYS A 78 -15.69 -1.84 6.25
N LYS A 79 -16.43 -0.76 6.55
CA LYS A 79 -16.55 0.40 5.65
C LYS A 79 -15.20 1.07 5.40
N VAL A 80 -14.40 1.25 6.45
CA VAL A 80 -13.04 1.82 6.35
C VAL A 80 -12.16 0.88 5.55
N ALA A 81 -12.22 -0.42 5.83
CA ALA A 81 -11.47 -1.44 5.11
C ALA A 81 -11.85 -1.53 3.62
N ASP A 82 -13.12 -1.34 3.27
CA ASP A 82 -13.60 -1.31 1.89
C ASP A 82 -13.09 -0.07 1.14
N TRP A 83 -13.06 1.10 1.78
CA TRP A 83 -12.46 2.30 1.17
C TRP A 83 -10.95 2.15 1.00
N HIS A 84 -10.25 1.65 2.01
CA HIS A 84 -8.83 1.35 1.93
C HIS A 84 -8.51 0.39 0.77
N ALA A 85 -9.23 -0.75 0.68
CA ALA A 85 -9.05 -1.72 -0.39
C ALA A 85 -9.31 -1.11 -1.78
N ARG A 86 -10.40 -0.34 -1.95
CA ARG A 86 -10.72 0.33 -3.21
C ARG A 86 -9.64 1.32 -3.64
N LEU A 87 -9.17 2.17 -2.72
CA LEU A 87 -8.11 3.13 -3.02
C LEU A 87 -6.81 2.43 -3.44
N ASN A 88 -6.43 1.33 -2.77
CA ASN A 88 -5.24 0.56 -3.15
C ASN A 88 -5.38 -0.10 -4.54
N VAL A 89 -6.55 -0.65 -4.88
CA VAL A 89 -6.79 -1.22 -6.21
C VAL A 89 -6.70 -0.13 -7.28
N ILE A 90 -7.34 1.02 -7.06
CA ILE A 90 -7.29 2.15 -8.00
C ILE A 90 -5.84 2.65 -8.15
N ALA A 91 -5.11 2.81 -7.04
CA ALA A 91 -3.72 3.24 -7.07
C ALA A 91 -2.83 2.23 -7.82
N LEU A 92 -2.99 0.93 -7.58
CA LEU A 92 -2.27 -0.13 -8.29
C LEU A 92 -2.51 -0.06 -9.80
N LEU A 93 -3.76 0.13 -10.23
CA LEU A 93 -4.10 0.29 -11.64
C LEU A 93 -3.48 1.55 -12.24
N ILE A 94 -3.46 2.66 -11.50
CA ILE A 94 -2.82 3.92 -11.94
C ILE A 94 -1.31 3.75 -12.08
N PHE A 95 -0.65 3.09 -11.12
CA PHE A 95 0.78 2.79 -11.22
C PHE A 95 1.09 1.81 -12.35
N ALA A 96 0.24 0.80 -12.57
CA ALA A 96 0.37 -0.11 -13.71
C ALA A 96 0.19 0.62 -15.05
N ALA A 97 -0.75 1.55 -15.15
CA ALA A 97 -0.92 2.40 -16.32
C ALA A 97 0.30 3.31 -16.55
N SER A 98 0.80 3.96 -15.49
CA SER A 98 2.05 4.73 -15.54
C SER A 98 3.21 3.87 -16.04
N PHE A 99 3.40 2.69 -15.46
CA PHE A 99 4.45 1.75 -15.85
C PHE A 99 4.33 1.35 -17.33
N TYR A 100 3.13 0.97 -17.77
CA TYR A 100 2.89 0.59 -19.15
C TYR A 100 3.21 1.73 -20.12
N LEU A 101 2.80 2.96 -19.80
CA LEU A 101 3.11 4.15 -20.60
C LEU A 101 4.61 4.50 -20.65
N ARG A 102 5.42 3.99 -19.70
CA ARG A 102 6.89 4.11 -19.72
C ARG A 102 7.56 3.02 -20.56
N THR A 103 6.84 1.96 -20.96
CA THR A 103 7.38 0.93 -21.88
C THR A 103 7.39 1.39 -23.32
N MET A 104 8.18 0.75 -24.19
CA MET A 104 8.21 1.06 -25.62
C MET A 104 6.82 0.97 -26.29
N GLY A 105 5.98 0.01 -25.87
CA GLY A 105 4.63 -0.16 -26.40
C GLY A 105 3.70 0.96 -25.97
N GLY A 106 3.66 1.26 -24.67
CA GLY A 106 2.74 2.27 -24.15
C GLY A 106 3.17 3.71 -24.45
N ALA A 107 4.47 3.99 -24.52
CA ALA A 107 4.98 5.31 -24.88
C ALA A 107 4.45 5.80 -26.24
N ARG A 108 4.24 4.89 -27.20
CA ARG A 108 3.67 5.21 -28.51
C ARG A 108 2.23 5.75 -28.43
N MET A 109 1.43 5.28 -27.45
CA MET A 109 0.03 5.74 -27.28
C MET A 109 -0.05 7.20 -26.84
N VAL A 110 1.02 7.71 -26.23
CA VAL A 110 1.13 9.11 -25.75
C VAL A 110 2.17 9.90 -26.53
N SER A 111 2.52 9.45 -27.75
CA SER A 111 3.50 10.11 -28.62
C SER A 111 4.87 10.34 -27.96
N GLY A 112 5.27 9.46 -27.04
CA GLY A 112 6.51 9.57 -26.26
C GLY A 112 6.48 10.62 -25.14
N ASN A 113 5.32 11.21 -24.84
CA ASN A 113 5.19 12.23 -23.81
C ASN A 113 5.32 11.65 -22.40
N TYR A 114 6.42 11.98 -21.72
CA TYR A 114 6.71 11.53 -20.36
C TYR A 114 5.83 12.18 -19.27
N THR A 115 5.19 13.30 -19.59
CA THR A 115 4.37 14.06 -18.63
C THR A 115 3.17 13.24 -18.15
N ILE A 116 2.55 12.46 -19.03
CA ILE A 116 1.37 11.64 -18.68
C ILE A 116 1.71 10.55 -17.65
N PRO A 117 2.69 9.65 -17.87
CA PRO A 117 3.07 8.67 -16.85
C PRO A 117 3.57 9.32 -15.56
N LEU A 118 4.23 10.46 -15.63
CA LEU A 118 4.63 11.21 -14.43
C LEU A 118 3.42 11.67 -13.61
N LEU A 119 2.43 12.31 -14.25
CA LEU A 119 1.20 12.77 -13.58
C LEU A 119 0.41 11.60 -12.96
N LEU A 120 0.34 10.46 -13.65
CA LEU A 120 -0.24 9.24 -13.08
C LEU A 120 0.51 8.78 -11.84
N SER A 121 1.84 8.90 -11.82
CA SER A 121 2.67 8.50 -10.66
C SER A 121 2.44 9.44 -9.47
N VAL A 122 2.31 10.75 -9.72
CA VAL A 122 1.91 11.74 -8.70
C VAL A 122 0.53 11.41 -8.13
N LEU A 123 -0.46 11.17 -8.99
CA LEU A 123 -1.80 10.80 -8.58
C LEU A 123 -1.80 9.49 -7.76
N GLY A 124 -1.04 8.50 -8.20
CA GLY A 124 -0.85 7.24 -7.47
C GLY A 124 -0.28 7.47 -6.07
N VAL A 125 0.75 8.30 -5.92
CA VAL A 125 1.36 8.63 -4.62
C VAL A 125 0.37 9.34 -3.70
N ILE A 126 -0.46 10.24 -4.23
CA ILE A 126 -1.53 10.89 -3.46
C ILE A 126 -2.54 9.85 -2.95
N LEU A 127 -3.01 8.95 -3.83
CA LEU A 127 -3.99 7.93 -3.47
C LEU A 127 -3.47 6.95 -2.42
N ILE A 128 -2.22 6.46 -2.54
CA ILE A 128 -1.64 5.57 -1.53
C ILE A 128 -1.38 6.29 -0.21
N SER A 129 -1.16 7.62 -0.22
CA SER A 129 -1.03 8.39 1.02
C SER A 129 -2.36 8.47 1.77
N ILE A 130 -3.46 8.73 1.05
CA ILE A 130 -4.83 8.71 1.60
C ILE A 130 -5.16 7.28 2.08
N SER A 131 -4.87 6.27 1.27
CA SER A 131 -5.06 4.87 1.63
C SER A 131 -4.26 4.48 2.87
N GLY A 132 -3.00 4.94 2.98
CA GLY A 132 -2.12 4.72 4.11
C GLY A 132 -2.67 5.29 5.42
N TYR A 133 -3.31 6.47 5.37
CA TYR A 133 -4.04 7.02 6.51
C TYR A 133 -5.16 6.08 6.97
N LEU A 134 -5.99 5.57 6.05
CA LEU A 134 -7.04 4.59 6.39
C LEU A 134 -6.46 3.28 6.92
N GLY A 135 -5.33 2.82 6.38
CA GLY A 135 -4.63 1.63 6.87
C GLY A 135 -4.14 1.82 8.30
N GLY A 136 -3.58 3.00 8.60
CA GLY A 136 -3.22 3.41 9.96
C GLY A 136 -4.43 3.44 10.89
N GLU A 137 -5.58 3.96 10.44
CA GLU A 137 -6.83 3.93 11.22
C GLU A 137 -7.29 2.49 11.53
N LEU A 138 -7.23 1.58 10.56
CA LEU A 138 -7.56 0.16 10.78
C LEU A 138 -6.65 -0.49 11.84
N VAL A 139 -5.35 -0.22 11.80
CA VAL A 139 -4.37 -0.80 12.74
C VAL A 139 -4.47 -0.13 14.11
N PHE A 140 -4.34 1.20 14.18
CA PHE A 140 -4.16 1.94 15.42
C PHE A 140 -5.46 2.28 16.16
N ARG A 141 -6.59 2.44 15.45
CA ARG A 141 -7.89 2.73 16.10
C ARG A 141 -8.77 1.50 16.23
N HIS A 142 -8.77 0.63 15.23
CA HIS A 142 -9.65 -0.55 15.20
C HIS A 142 -8.95 -1.86 15.56
N GLY A 143 -7.64 -1.86 15.78
CA GLY A 143 -6.90 -3.06 16.19
C GLY A 143 -7.00 -4.19 15.17
N VAL A 144 -7.13 -3.87 13.88
CA VAL A 144 -7.13 -4.86 12.80
C VAL A 144 -5.70 -5.36 12.61
N ALA A 145 -5.54 -6.67 12.48
CA ALA A 145 -4.26 -7.37 12.30
C ALA A 145 -3.29 -7.35 13.51
N VAL A 146 -3.55 -6.55 14.54
CA VAL A 146 -2.86 -6.60 15.83
C VAL A 146 -3.72 -7.36 16.84
N ASN A 147 -3.10 -8.29 17.57
CA ASN A 147 -3.74 -8.83 18.77
C ASN A 147 -4.00 -7.66 19.73
N PRO A 148 -5.21 -7.53 20.31
CA PRO A 148 -5.41 -6.59 21.41
C PRO A 148 -4.38 -6.96 22.48
N GLN A 149 -3.43 -6.06 22.68
CA GLN A 149 -2.35 -6.26 23.62
C GLN A 149 -2.97 -6.19 25.01
N TYR A 150 -3.25 -7.38 25.55
CA TYR A 150 -3.82 -7.65 26.85
C TYR A 150 -5.21 -7.03 27.11
N ASP A 151 -6.14 -7.93 27.37
CA ASP A 151 -7.40 -7.67 28.06
C ASP A 151 -7.10 -7.24 29.51
N THR A 152 -6.52 -6.05 29.70
CA THR A 152 -6.25 -5.49 31.03
C THR A 152 -7.53 -5.36 31.84
N GLY A 153 -8.68 -5.26 31.18
CA GLY A 153 -10.00 -5.27 31.80
C GLY A 153 -10.42 -6.63 32.36
N ARG A 154 -10.19 -7.72 31.62
CA ARG A 154 -10.55 -9.08 32.07
C ARG A 154 -9.52 -9.67 33.00
N GLU A 155 -8.21 -9.44 32.79
CA GLU A 155 -7.19 -9.80 33.79
C GLU A 155 -7.40 -9.06 35.12
N ALA A 156 -7.78 -7.78 35.09
CA ALA A 156 -8.12 -7.05 36.32
C ALA A 156 -9.41 -7.57 36.97
N ARG A 157 -10.44 -7.92 36.18
CA ARG A 157 -11.69 -8.51 36.68
C ARG A 157 -11.51 -9.91 37.24
N ASP A 158 -10.64 -10.71 36.64
CA ASP A 158 -10.35 -12.08 37.07
C ASP A 158 -9.47 -12.06 38.33
N LYS A 159 -8.50 -11.14 38.44
CA LYS A 159 -7.75 -10.88 39.68
C LYS A 159 -8.65 -10.36 40.81
N ALA A 160 -9.61 -9.48 40.51
CA ALA A 160 -10.57 -8.97 41.49
C ALA A 160 -11.63 -9.99 41.93
N ARG A 161 -11.79 -11.10 41.19
CA ARG A 161 -12.69 -12.22 41.56
C ARG A 161 -11.96 -13.35 42.28
N ALA A 162 -10.64 -13.39 42.21
CA ALA A 162 -9.79 -14.42 42.79
C ALA A 162 -9.15 -14.03 44.14
N GLY A 163 -9.37 -12.79 44.60
CA GLY A 163 -8.99 -12.31 45.94
C GLY A 163 -10.23 -11.90 46.73
#